data_AF-A0A9P9CJA3-F1
#
_entry.id   AF-A0A9P9CJA3-F1
#
_cell.length_a   1.000
_cell.length_b   1.000
_cell.length_c   1.000
_cell.angle_alpha   90.00
_cell.angle_beta   90.00
_cell.angle_gamma   90.00
#
_symmetry.space_group_name_H-M   'P 1'
#
loop_
_entity.id
_entity.type
_entity.pdbx_description
1 polymer ?
#
loop_
_entity_poly.entity_id
_entity_poly.type
_entity_poly.pdbx_seq_one_letter_code
_entity_poly.pdbx_strand_id
1 'polypeptide(L)'
;MNEWDRSVQERTQNFVYQDSTVWLEIEKTKFRVSRHRLTSVSPLFETIFGLPKDEDPEAPIVLHHRLDEFENFLWYLHVDHLEYENYKTKCPDDEQFRRALGIASMAHFYQAMDIARWAIGQLLLLLPSSNITAADTLKRIHSFSLRARDLEPQLSQKVREYWCNQVRSSQDPVVWLRASQDAADEYLQAYAYYHILKLKNVTIRTDARLSALDKLRLHVGVFNLLRYQGVGCTCASAQVLQTGHLCGRTVDPDEWSPTSSVPLKESYGAWSLWDMFTRSPMGLVLTDQSELAAELVEGCNKANPAEKAEPSV
;
A
#
# COMPACT_ATOMS: atom_id res chain seq x y z
N MET A 1 -22.21 8.04 -23.65
CA MET A 1 -21.89 6.64 -23.36
C MET A 1 -20.90 6.22 -24.45
N ASN A 2 -19.61 6.18 -24.08
CA ASN A 2 -18.53 6.06 -25.06
C ASN A 2 -18.50 4.63 -25.60
N GLU A 3 -18.43 4.49 -26.92
CA GLU A 3 -18.41 3.20 -27.64
C GLU A 3 -17.21 2.29 -27.27
N TRP A 4 -16.28 2.82 -26.48
CA TRP A 4 -15.04 2.20 -26.02
C TRP A 4 -15.18 1.36 -24.75
N ASP A 5 -16.32 1.45 -24.05
CA ASP A 5 -16.61 0.71 -22.82
C ASP A 5 -17.19 -0.69 -23.08
N ARG A 6 -17.02 -1.21 -24.31
CA ARG A 6 -17.36 -2.61 -24.60
C ARG A 6 -16.49 -3.51 -23.74
N SER A 7 -17.13 -4.30 -22.88
CA SER A 7 -16.45 -5.16 -21.92
C SER A 7 -15.44 -6.08 -22.61
N VAL A 8 -14.34 -6.40 -21.94
CA VAL A 8 -13.35 -7.39 -22.43
C VAL A 8 -14.05 -8.70 -22.83
N GLN A 9 -15.12 -9.05 -22.12
CA GLN A 9 -15.98 -10.18 -22.44
C GLN A 9 -16.59 -10.09 -23.85
N GLU A 10 -17.22 -8.97 -24.22
CA GLU A 10 -17.78 -8.75 -25.57
C GLU A 10 -16.70 -8.88 -26.64
N ARG A 11 -15.48 -8.42 -26.35
CA ARG A 11 -14.36 -8.57 -27.29
C ARG A 11 -13.99 -10.02 -27.43
N THR A 12 -13.75 -10.76 -26.34
CA THR A 12 -13.36 -12.18 -26.44
C THR A 12 -14.40 -13.07 -27.12
N GLN A 13 -15.70 -12.73 -27.04
CA GLN A 13 -16.77 -13.53 -27.62
C GLN A 13 -16.99 -13.30 -29.13
N ASN A 14 -16.70 -12.09 -29.63
CA ASN A 14 -16.98 -11.72 -31.03
C ASN A 14 -15.85 -12.00 -32.02
N PHE A 15 -14.69 -12.50 -31.56
CA PHE A 15 -13.62 -12.91 -32.46
C PHE A 15 -13.84 -14.34 -32.97
N VAL A 16 -13.89 -14.48 -34.29
CA VAL A 16 -13.78 -15.79 -34.95
C VAL A 16 -12.30 -16.15 -35.00
N TYR A 17 -11.85 -16.96 -34.05
CA TYR A 17 -10.51 -17.53 -34.09
C TYR A 17 -10.47 -18.66 -35.11
N GLN A 18 -9.49 -18.63 -36.01
CA GLN A 18 -9.19 -19.76 -36.89
C GLN A 18 -8.46 -20.88 -36.13
N ASP A 19 -7.88 -20.55 -34.97
CA ASP A 19 -7.13 -21.46 -34.10
C ASP A 19 -8.01 -22.09 -33.02
N SER A 20 -7.49 -23.16 -32.38
CA SER A 20 -8.15 -23.79 -31.23
C SER A 20 -8.41 -22.77 -30.11
N THR A 21 -9.66 -22.67 -29.66
CA THR A 21 -10.06 -21.81 -28.53
C THR A 21 -10.14 -22.60 -27.23
N VAL A 22 -9.87 -21.93 -26.11
CA VAL A 22 -10.09 -22.46 -24.76
C VAL A 22 -11.05 -21.57 -23.99
N TRP A 23 -11.83 -22.18 -23.09
CA TRP A 23 -12.64 -21.47 -22.12
C TRP A 23 -11.85 -21.35 -20.81
N LEU A 24 -11.72 -20.14 -20.30
CA LEU A 24 -11.14 -19.84 -19.00
C LEU A 24 -12.23 -19.28 -18.09
N GLU A 25 -12.29 -19.70 -16.83
CA GLU A 25 -13.26 -19.22 -15.85
C GLU A 25 -12.58 -18.57 -14.65
N ILE A 26 -12.94 -17.33 -14.33
CA ILE A 26 -12.43 -16.57 -13.18
C ILE A 26 -13.61 -15.93 -12.48
N GLU A 27 -13.77 -16.19 -11.17
CA GLU A 27 -14.86 -15.62 -10.36
C GLU A 27 -16.26 -15.81 -10.98
N LYS A 28 -16.48 -16.93 -11.72
CA LYS A 28 -17.69 -17.27 -12.50
C LYS A 28 -17.85 -16.58 -13.85
N THR A 29 -16.89 -15.73 -14.24
CA THR A 29 -16.85 -15.10 -15.56
C THR A 29 -16.07 -15.98 -16.53
N LYS A 30 -16.69 -16.31 -17.66
CA LYS A 30 -16.08 -17.15 -18.71
C LYS A 30 -15.52 -16.32 -19.85
N PHE A 31 -14.29 -16.59 -20.21
CA PHE A 31 -13.56 -15.97 -21.31
C PHE A 31 -13.23 -17.00 -22.38
N ARG A 32 -13.47 -16.67 -23.65
CA ARG A 32 -13.06 -17.49 -24.79
C ARG A 32 -11.82 -16.90 -25.43
N VAL A 33 -10.70 -17.61 -25.33
CA VAL A 33 -9.39 -17.09 -25.76
C VAL A 33 -8.72 -18.07 -26.72
N SER A 34 -7.97 -17.56 -27.69
CA SER A 34 -7.13 -18.41 -28.55
C SER A 34 -6.02 -19.07 -27.74
N ARG A 35 -5.91 -20.40 -27.86
CA ARG A 35 -4.83 -21.18 -27.26
C ARG A 35 -3.48 -20.68 -27.74
N HIS A 36 -3.37 -20.44 -29.05
CA HIS A 36 -2.11 -20.02 -29.69
C HIS A 36 -1.60 -18.69 -29.11
N ARG A 37 -2.49 -17.69 -28.92
CA ARG A 37 -2.11 -16.39 -28.34
C ARG A 37 -1.60 -16.50 -26.90
N LEU A 38 -2.22 -17.37 -26.10
CA LEU A 38 -1.79 -17.59 -24.72
C LEU A 38 -0.42 -18.28 -24.68
N THR A 39 -0.24 -19.33 -25.49
CA THR A 39 1.04 -20.07 -25.57
C THR A 39 2.16 -19.25 -26.21
N SER A 40 1.86 -18.35 -27.15
CA SER A 40 2.88 -17.50 -27.79
C SER A 40 3.44 -16.46 -26.82
N VAL A 41 2.65 -16.08 -25.81
CA VAL A 41 3.02 -15.09 -24.81
C VAL A 41 3.65 -15.71 -23.57
N SER A 42 3.16 -16.88 -23.17
CA SER A 42 3.61 -17.53 -21.94
C SER A 42 3.78 -19.04 -22.14
N PRO A 43 4.96 -19.59 -21.82
CA PRO A 43 5.19 -21.03 -21.88
C PRO A 43 4.41 -21.79 -20.80
N LEU A 44 4.00 -21.12 -19.72
CA LEU A 44 3.22 -21.73 -18.66
C LEU A 44 1.86 -22.23 -19.18
N PHE A 45 1.25 -21.51 -20.11
CA PHE A 45 -0.01 -21.95 -20.72
C PHE A 45 0.13 -23.23 -21.52
N GLU A 46 1.26 -23.46 -22.18
CA GLU A 46 1.50 -24.74 -22.86
C GLU A 46 1.48 -25.90 -21.87
N THR A 47 2.09 -25.70 -20.70
CA THR A 47 2.07 -26.67 -19.60
C THR A 47 0.65 -26.88 -19.07
N ILE A 48 -0.09 -25.80 -18.78
CA ILE A 48 -1.48 -25.85 -18.29
C ILE A 48 -2.36 -26.63 -19.26
N PHE A 49 -2.23 -26.37 -20.56
CA PHE A 49 -3.05 -27.04 -21.57
C PHE A 49 -2.60 -28.47 -21.90
N GLY A 50 -1.44 -28.91 -21.41
CA GLY A 50 -0.95 -30.28 -21.49
C GLY A 50 -1.35 -31.15 -20.30
N LEU A 51 -1.90 -30.56 -19.24
CA LEU A 51 -2.41 -31.32 -18.09
C LEU A 51 -3.60 -32.21 -18.52
N PRO A 52 -3.75 -33.40 -17.91
CA PRO A 52 -4.92 -34.25 -18.14
C PRO A 52 -6.19 -33.46 -17.85
N LYS A 53 -7.08 -33.39 -18.83
CA LYS A 53 -8.39 -32.76 -18.67
C LYS A 53 -9.39 -33.78 -18.15
N ASP A 54 -10.38 -33.30 -17.40
CA ASP A 54 -11.58 -34.06 -17.10
C ASP A 54 -12.26 -34.52 -18.41
N GLU A 55 -13.17 -35.50 -18.31
CA GLU A 55 -13.79 -36.18 -19.45
C GLU A 55 -14.51 -35.23 -20.43
N ASP A 56 -14.87 -34.01 -19.99
CA ASP A 56 -15.45 -32.96 -20.82
C ASP A 56 -14.37 -32.05 -21.44
N PRO A 57 -14.08 -32.16 -22.75
CA PRO A 57 -13.10 -31.32 -23.43
C PRO A 57 -13.51 -29.84 -23.52
N GLU A 58 -14.80 -29.52 -23.33
CA GLU A 58 -15.34 -28.16 -23.37
C GLU A 58 -15.41 -27.50 -21.99
N ALA A 59 -15.12 -28.24 -20.91
CA ALA A 59 -15.11 -27.69 -19.57
C ALA A 59 -14.10 -26.53 -19.45
N PRO A 60 -14.50 -25.40 -18.83
CA PRO A 60 -13.63 -24.25 -18.67
C PRO A 60 -12.50 -24.55 -17.69
N ILE A 61 -11.31 -24.02 -17.98
CA ILE A 61 -10.18 -24.06 -17.06
C ILE A 61 -10.43 -22.98 -15.99
N VAL A 62 -10.67 -23.41 -14.76
CA VAL A 62 -10.91 -22.50 -13.63
C VAL A 62 -9.58 -21.93 -13.14
N LEU A 63 -9.48 -20.61 -13.11
CA LEU A 63 -8.31 -19.87 -12.66
C LEU A 63 -8.66 -19.04 -11.42
N HIS A 64 -7.81 -19.09 -10.39
CA HIS A 64 -8.02 -18.41 -9.11
C HIS A 64 -7.29 -17.06 -9.07
N HIS A 65 -7.60 -16.19 -10.04
CA HIS A 65 -7.07 -14.83 -10.10
C HIS A 65 -8.15 -13.81 -9.75
N ARG A 66 -7.70 -12.59 -9.50
CA ARG A 66 -8.62 -11.46 -9.45
C ARG A 66 -9.11 -11.15 -10.86
N LEU A 67 -10.42 -11.02 -11.01
CA LEU A 67 -11.05 -10.73 -12.30
C LEU A 67 -10.46 -9.48 -12.96
N ASP A 68 -10.30 -8.39 -12.18
CA ASP A 68 -9.82 -7.10 -12.68
C ASP A 68 -8.38 -7.14 -13.21
N GLU A 69 -7.48 -7.91 -12.59
CA GLU A 69 -6.10 -8.05 -13.07
C GLU A 69 -6.05 -8.88 -14.36
N PHE A 70 -6.85 -9.94 -14.42
CA PHE A 70 -6.88 -10.84 -15.57
C PHE A 70 -7.51 -10.20 -16.81
N GLU A 71 -8.58 -9.42 -16.65
CA GLU A 71 -9.18 -8.66 -17.75
C GLU A 71 -8.19 -7.69 -18.38
N ASN A 72 -7.37 -7.01 -17.57
CA ASN A 72 -6.32 -6.12 -18.07
C ASN A 72 -5.23 -6.89 -18.83
N PHE A 73 -4.88 -8.09 -18.40
CA PHE A 73 -3.96 -8.97 -19.11
C PHE A 73 -4.55 -9.45 -20.44
N LEU A 74 -5.82 -9.87 -20.47
CA LEU A 74 -6.51 -10.23 -21.70
C LEU A 74 -6.64 -9.04 -22.66
N TRP A 75 -6.89 -7.84 -22.13
CA TRP A 75 -6.89 -6.63 -22.93
C TRP A 75 -5.55 -6.48 -23.67
N TYR A 76 -4.41 -6.69 -23.00
CA TYR A 76 -3.10 -6.64 -23.66
C TYR A 76 -2.95 -7.67 -24.80
N LEU A 77 -3.52 -8.87 -24.64
CA LEU A 77 -3.48 -9.92 -25.68
C LEU A 77 -4.38 -9.64 -26.89
N HIS A 78 -5.37 -8.76 -26.72
CA HIS A 78 -6.41 -8.51 -27.72
C HIS A 78 -6.41 -7.10 -28.29
N VAL A 79 -5.72 -6.15 -27.64
CA VAL A 79 -5.63 -4.76 -28.07
C VAL A 79 -5.06 -4.70 -29.49
N ASP A 80 -5.72 -3.95 -30.36
CA ASP A 80 -5.18 -3.65 -31.68
C ASP A 80 -4.21 -2.46 -31.62
N HIS A 81 -3.49 -2.21 -32.71
CA HIS A 81 -2.49 -1.14 -32.73
C HIS A 81 -3.11 0.25 -32.50
N LEU A 82 -4.31 0.52 -33.02
CA LEU A 82 -4.96 1.83 -32.88
C LEU A 82 -5.41 2.07 -31.44
N GLU A 83 -6.01 1.05 -30.81
CA GLU A 83 -6.41 1.13 -29.41
C GLU A 83 -5.19 1.27 -28.48
N TYR A 84 -4.09 0.60 -28.82
CA TYR A 84 -2.84 0.75 -28.06
C TYR A 84 -2.27 2.17 -28.16
N GLU A 85 -2.26 2.78 -29.35
CA GLU A 85 -1.82 4.17 -29.51
C GLU A 85 -2.74 5.15 -28.78
N ASN A 86 -4.05 4.89 -28.78
CA ASN A 86 -5.02 5.66 -27.97
C ASN A 86 -4.75 5.52 -26.47
N TYR A 87 -4.47 4.30 -26.00
CA TYR A 87 -4.09 4.03 -24.63
C TYR A 87 -2.83 4.82 -24.24
N LYS A 88 -1.84 4.88 -25.13
CA LYS A 88 -0.56 5.57 -24.88
C LYS A 88 -0.67 7.10 -24.85
N THR A 89 -1.60 7.66 -25.63
CA THR A 89 -1.78 9.12 -25.74
C THR A 89 -2.73 9.71 -24.69
N LYS A 90 -3.52 8.86 -24.02
CA LYS A 90 -4.42 9.28 -22.93
C LYS A 90 -3.60 9.80 -21.73
N CYS A 91 -4.12 10.83 -21.08
CA CYS A 91 -3.53 11.42 -19.87
C CYS A 91 -3.43 10.37 -18.75
N PRO A 92 -2.31 10.31 -17.99
CA PRO A 92 -2.16 9.47 -16.80
C PRO A 92 -3.36 9.52 -15.87
N ASP A 93 -4.09 8.41 -15.80
CA ASP A 93 -5.22 8.22 -14.88
C ASP A 93 -5.12 6.91 -14.09
N ASP A 94 -6.01 6.75 -13.11
CA ASP A 94 -6.06 5.55 -12.26
C ASP A 94 -6.39 4.29 -13.08
N GLU A 95 -7.10 4.42 -14.21
CA GLU A 95 -7.43 3.29 -15.08
C GLU A 95 -6.20 2.76 -15.81
N GLN A 96 -5.40 3.64 -16.43
CA GLN A 96 -4.12 3.28 -17.05
C GLN A 96 -3.19 2.62 -16.05
N PHE A 97 -3.18 3.16 -14.82
CA PHE A 97 -2.40 2.64 -13.73
C PHE A 97 -2.83 1.22 -13.34
N ARG A 98 -4.14 1.02 -13.07
CA ARG A 98 -4.72 -0.30 -12.76
C ARG A 98 -4.48 -1.29 -13.90
N ARG A 99 -4.56 -0.84 -15.16
CA ARG A 99 -4.30 -1.67 -16.33
C ARG A 99 -2.84 -2.12 -16.41
N ALA A 100 -1.90 -1.20 -16.28
CA ALA A 100 -0.47 -1.53 -16.26
C ALA A 100 -0.14 -2.49 -15.10
N LEU A 101 -0.75 -2.30 -13.92
CA LEU A 101 -0.55 -3.18 -12.76
C LEU A 101 -1.13 -4.57 -13.00
N GLY A 102 -2.35 -4.67 -13.54
CA GLY A 102 -2.97 -5.95 -13.87
C GLY A 102 -2.16 -6.73 -14.89
N ILE A 103 -1.70 -6.07 -15.96
CA ILE A 103 -0.83 -6.68 -16.97
C ILE A 103 0.47 -7.15 -16.33
N ALA A 104 1.16 -6.30 -15.55
CA ALA A 104 2.43 -6.65 -14.92
C ALA A 104 2.29 -7.84 -13.95
N SER A 105 1.24 -7.84 -13.11
CA SER A 105 0.94 -8.88 -12.13
C SER A 105 0.69 -10.23 -12.81
N MET A 106 -0.21 -10.27 -13.80
CA MET A 106 -0.55 -11.50 -14.51
C MET A 106 0.59 -11.97 -15.42
N ALA A 107 1.25 -11.08 -16.16
CA ALA A 107 2.37 -11.45 -17.00
C ALA A 107 3.52 -12.04 -16.18
N HIS A 108 3.82 -11.48 -15.00
CA HIS A 108 4.80 -12.05 -14.08
C HIS A 108 4.36 -13.44 -13.59
N PHE A 109 3.10 -13.59 -13.16
CA PHE A 109 2.56 -14.88 -12.71
C PHE A 109 2.65 -15.96 -13.80
N TYR A 110 2.27 -15.63 -15.03
CA TYR A 110 2.28 -16.53 -16.17
C TYR A 110 3.66 -16.67 -16.84
N GLN A 111 4.73 -16.15 -16.25
CA GLN A 111 6.07 -16.24 -16.82
C GLN A 111 6.26 -15.54 -18.18
N ALA A 112 5.41 -14.58 -18.53
CA ALA A 112 5.56 -13.70 -19.69
C ALA A 112 6.46 -12.50 -19.34
N MET A 113 7.75 -12.78 -19.08
CA MET A 113 8.68 -11.84 -18.44
C MET A 113 8.88 -10.53 -19.22
N ASP A 114 8.90 -10.57 -20.55
CA ASP A 114 9.11 -9.35 -21.35
C ASP A 114 7.91 -8.41 -21.29
N ILE A 115 6.70 -8.96 -21.26
CA ILE A 115 5.46 -8.19 -21.06
C ILE A 115 5.43 -7.64 -19.63
N ALA A 116 5.83 -8.43 -18.64
CA ALA A 116 5.90 -7.99 -17.26
C ALA A 116 6.86 -6.80 -17.12
N ARG A 117 8.07 -6.88 -17.69
CA ARG A 117 9.04 -5.77 -17.71
C ARG A 117 8.51 -4.54 -18.42
N TRP A 118 7.89 -4.72 -19.59
CA TRP A 118 7.26 -3.62 -20.33
C TRP A 118 6.19 -2.91 -19.48
N ALA A 119 5.30 -3.67 -18.85
CA ALA A 119 4.23 -3.13 -18.01
C ALA A 119 4.77 -2.47 -16.73
N ILE A 120 5.83 -3.01 -16.13
CA ILE A 120 6.56 -2.36 -15.04
C ILE A 120 7.15 -1.02 -15.50
N GLY A 121 7.72 -0.96 -16.71
CA GLY A 121 8.18 0.28 -17.32
C GLY A 121 7.06 1.32 -17.42
N GLN A 122 5.86 0.90 -17.83
CA GLN A 122 4.68 1.79 -17.85
C GLN A 122 4.31 2.27 -16.45
N LEU A 123 4.27 1.38 -15.45
CA LEU A 123 4.00 1.76 -14.06
C LEU A 123 4.98 2.82 -13.55
N LEU A 124 6.28 2.67 -13.84
CA LEU A 124 7.31 3.62 -13.44
C LEU A 124 7.14 4.99 -14.09
N LEU A 125 6.65 5.05 -15.33
CA LEU A 125 6.34 6.30 -16.02
C LEU A 125 5.07 6.97 -15.49
N LEU A 126 4.09 6.17 -15.08
CA LEU A 126 2.81 6.67 -14.56
C LEU A 126 2.93 7.18 -13.12
N LEU A 127 3.77 6.56 -12.27
CA LEU A 127 3.89 6.90 -10.85
C LEU A 127 4.04 8.41 -10.58
N PRO A 128 4.99 9.16 -11.19
CA PRO A 128 5.18 10.57 -10.86
C PRO A 128 4.01 11.48 -11.28
N SER A 129 3.28 11.08 -12.32
CA SER A 129 2.26 11.91 -12.97
C SER A 129 0.84 11.60 -12.48
N SER A 130 0.66 10.44 -11.88
CA SER A 130 -0.66 9.97 -11.44
C SER A 130 -1.08 10.65 -10.13
N ASN A 131 -2.35 11.05 -10.05
CA ASN A 131 -3.00 11.38 -8.77
C ASN A 131 -3.66 10.11 -8.23
N ILE A 132 -2.86 9.11 -7.85
CA ILE A 132 -3.40 7.89 -7.23
C ILE A 132 -3.93 8.25 -5.85
N THR A 133 -5.24 8.44 -5.76
CA THR A 133 -5.93 8.77 -4.50
C THR A 133 -6.29 7.52 -3.71
N ALA A 134 -6.39 6.37 -4.37
CA ALA A 134 -6.77 5.12 -3.74
C ALA A 134 -5.57 4.45 -3.05
N ALA A 135 -5.56 4.45 -1.71
CA ALA A 135 -4.55 3.79 -0.91
C ALA A 135 -4.47 2.27 -1.20
N ASP A 136 -5.59 1.64 -1.55
CA ASP A 136 -5.66 0.24 -1.97
C ASP A 136 -4.88 -0.03 -3.26
N THR A 137 -4.92 0.88 -4.23
CA THR A 137 -4.13 0.77 -5.46
C THR A 137 -2.65 0.80 -5.12
N LEU A 138 -2.22 1.75 -4.28
CA LEU A 138 -0.83 1.81 -3.83
C LEU A 138 -0.38 0.57 -3.07
N LYS A 139 -1.22 0.03 -2.17
CA LYS A 139 -0.98 -1.23 -1.47
C LYS A 139 -0.71 -2.38 -2.45
N ARG A 140 -1.55 -2.52 -3.48
CA ARG A 140 -1.38 -3.59 -4.50
C ARG A 140 -0.07 -3.45 -5.27
N ILE A 141 0.30 -2.23 -5.65
CA ILE A 141 1.58 -1.98 -6.34
C ILE A 141 2.74 -2.31 -5.42
N HIS A 142 2.66 -1.92 -4.15
CA HIS A 142 3.72 -2.20 -3.21
C HIS A 142 3.90 -3.70 -3.04
N SER A 143 2.82 -4.45 -2.80
CA SER A 143 2.85 -5.91 -2.74
C SER A 143 3.39 -6.55 -4.04
N PHE A 144 3.00 -6.05 -5.20
CA PHE A 144 3.55 -6.50 -6.49
C PHE A 144 5.05 -6.18 -6.62
N SER A 145 5.49 -4.98 -6.26
CA SER A 145 6.88 -4.54 -6.34
C SER A 145 7.83 -5.36 -5.46
N LEU A 146 7.32 -5.88 -4.34
CA LEU A 146 8.10 -6.79 -3.48
C LEU A 146 8.26 -8.17 -4.13
N ARG A 147 7.22 -8.65 -4.84
CA ARG A 147 7.26 -9.94 -5.56
C ARG A 147 8.09 -9.89 -6.84
N ALA A 148 8.05 -8.77 -7.56
CA ALA A 148 8.75 -8.57 -8.84
C ALA A 148 10.14 -7.91 -8.67
N ARG A 149 10.78 -8.09 -7.51
CA ARG A 149 12.07 -7.45 -7.19
C ARG A 149 13.21 -7.95 -8.08
N ASP A 150 13.13 -9.21 -8.51
CA ASP A 150 14.04 -9.85 -9.45
C ASP A 150 13.96 -9.26 -10.85
N LEU A 151 12.77 -8.80 -11.27
CA LEU A 151 12.57 -8.16 -12.56
C LEU A 151 13.03 -6.71 -12.61
N GLU A 152 12.65 -5.93 -11.60
CA GLU A 152 12.96 -4.50 -11.55
C GLU A 152 13.24 -4.05 -10.09
N PRO A 153 14.50 -4.13 -9.64
CA PRO A 153 14.86 -3.83 -8.25
C PRO A 153 14.45 -2.41 -7.81
N GLN A 154 14.44 -1.45 -8.74
CA GLN A 154 14.12 -0.05 -8.47
C GLN A 154 12.63 0.19 -8.21
N LEU A 155 11.75 -0.71 -8.66
CA LEU A 155 10.30 -0.53 -8.56
C LEU A 155 9.88 -0.37 -7.10
N SER A 156 10.35 -1.25 -6.21
CA SER A 156 9.99 -1.22 -4.78
C SER A 156 10.41 0.10 -4.10
N GLN A 157 11.59 0.62 -4.44
CA GLN A 157 12.07 1.90 -3.91
C GLN A 157 11.21 3.06 -4.43
N LYS A 158 10.98 3.15 -5.74
CA LYS A 158 10.19 4.23 -6.33
C LYS A 158 8.74 4.24 -5.84
N VAL A 159 8.15 3.06 -5.63
CA VAL A 159 6.80 2.92 -5.06
C VAL A 159 6.76 3.42 -3.62
N ARG A 160 7.77 3.10 -2.80
CA ARG A 160 7.88 3.63 -1.43
C ARG A 160 8.06 5.15 -1.43
N GLU A 161 8.91 5.70 -2.30
CA GLU A 161 9.11 7.15 -2.43
C GLU A 161 7.81 7.87 -2.81
N TYR A 162 7.10 7.33 -3.80
CA TYR A 162 5.79 7.84 -4.20
C TYR A 162 4.76 7.75 -3.07
N TRP A 163 4.70 6.62 -2.36
CA TRP A 163 3.84 6.46 -1.18
C TRP A 163 4.15 7.52 -0.11
N CYS A 164 5.42 7.73 0.21
CA CYS A 164 5.85 8.78 1.15
C CYS A 164 5.44 10.19 0.69
N ASN A 165 5.42 10.44 -0.62
CA ASN A 165 4.92 11.72 -1.16
C ASN A 165 3.40 11.83 -0.95
N GLN A 166 2.64 10.76 -1.21
CA GLN A 166 1.19 10.74 -0.99
C GLN A 166 0.81 10.95 0.47
N VAL A 167 1.53 10.31 1.42
CA VAL A 167 1.33 10.55 2.85
C VAL A 167 1.60 12.01 3.20
N ARG A 168 2.67 12.61 2.65
CA ARG A 168 3.04 14.00 2.92
C ARG A 168 2.00 15.00 2.41
N SER A 169 1.37 14.74 1.27
CA SER A 169 0.34 15.59 0.67
C SER A 169 -1.07 15.30 1.18
N SER A 170 -1.27 14.21 1.91
CA SER A 170 -2.59 13.80 2.37
C SER A 170 -3.08 14.63 3.55
N GLN A 171 -4.36 15.00 3.51
CA GLN A 171 -5.06 15.58 4.65
C GLN A 171 -5.41 14.53 5.71
N ASP A 172 -5.37 13.24 5.36
CA ASP A 172 -5.77 12.13 6.21
C ASP A 172 -4.72 11.00 6.21
N PRO A 173 -3.62 11.16 6.96
CA PRO A 173 -2.54 10.18 7.02
C PRO A 173 -2.94 8.86 7.68
N VAL A 174 -4.11 8.79 8.35
CA VAL A 174 -4.60 7.55 8.99
C VAL A 174 -5.01 6.51 7.94
N VAL A 175 -5.55 6.94 6.78
CA VAL A 175 -5.85 6.04 5.65
C VAL A 175 -4.57 5.36 5.16
N TRP A 176 -3.48 6.12 5.08
CA TRP A 176 -2.19 5.60 4.66
C TRP A 176 -1.52 4.72 5.71
N LEU A 177 -1.72 5.01 7.00
CA LEU A 177 -1.29 4.12 8.07
C LEU A 177 -1.94 2.75 7.92
N ARG A 178 -3.26 2.69 7.72
CA ARG A 178 -3.99 1.44 7.52
C ARG A 178 -3.50 0.67 6.30
N ALA A 179 -3.35 1.35 5.16
CA ALA A 179 -2.82 0.73 3.95
C ALA A 179 -1.37 0.20 4.13
N SER A 180 -0.53 0.90 4.90
CA SER A 180 0.85 0.46 5.20
C SER A 180 0.92 -0.72 6.18
N GLN A 181 -0.06 -0.83 7.09
CA GLN A 181 -0.19 -1.97 8.00
C GLN A 181 -0.60 -3.22 7.25
N ASP A 182 -1.58 -3.11 6.36
CA ASP A 182 -1.98 -4.24 5.53
C ASP A 182 -0.87 -4.67 4.55
N ALA A 183 -0.04 -3.73 4.13
CA ALA A 183 1.16 -4.00 3.33
C ALA A 183 2.31 -4.63 4.14
N ALA A 184 2.21 -4.64 5.47
CA ALA A 184 3.25 -5.09 6.40
C ALA A 184 4.61 -4.40 6.18
N ASP A 185 4.62 -3.13 5.75
CA ASP A 185 5.86 -2.36 5.54
C ASP A 185 6.10 -1.41 6.72
N GLU A 186 7.03 -1.80 7.59
CA GLU A 186 7.37 -1.04 8.81
C GLU A 186 7.88 0.38 8.51
N TYR A 187 8.61 0.57 7.41
CA TYR A 187 9.11 1.89 7.04
C TYR A 187 7.96 2.82 6.65
N LEU A 188 7.01 2.34 5.85
CA LEU A 188 5.82 3.10 5.47
C LEU A 188 4.91 3.37 6.68
N GLN A 189 4.78 2.41 7.60
CA GLN A 189 4.06 2.60 8.86
C GLN A 189 4.69 3.68 9.73
N ALA A 190 6.01 3.61 9.93
CA ALA A 190 6.76 4.61 10.70
C ALA A 190 6.60 6.01 10.10
N TYR A 191 6.66 6.10 8.76
CA TYR A 191 6.48 7.34 8.03
C TYR A 191 5.05 7.90 8.18
N ALA A 192 4.03 7.04 8.13
CA ALA A 192 2.64 7.44 8.38
C ALA A 192 2.42 7.94 9.81
N TYR A 193 2.95 7.24 10.83
CA TYR A 193 2.89 7.71 12.22
C TYR A 193 3.56 9.07 12.39
N TYR A 194 4.73 9.28 11.79
CA TYR A 194 5.43 10.57 11.82
C TYR A 194 4.54 11.71 11.28
N HIS A 195 3.87 11.50 10.14
CA HIS A 195 2.98 12.52 9.57
C HIS A 195 1.70 12.74 10.37
N ILE A 196 1.15 11.69 11.00
CA ILE A 196 0.04 11.85 11.97
C ILE A 196 0.45 12.80 13.10
N LEU A 197 1.66 12.64 13.66
CA LEU A 197 2.17 13.53 14.71
C LEU A 197 2.43 14.95 14.22
N LYS A 198 2.84 15.12 12.96
CA LYS A 198 3.09 16.43 12.35
C LYS A 198 1.79 17.22 12.10
N LEU A 199 0.70 16.53 11.75
CA LEU A 199 -0.61 17.15 11.51
C LEU A 199 -1.30 17.49 12.85
N LYS A 200 -1.29 18.77 13.21
CA LYS A 200 -1.89 19.32 14.44
C LYS A 200 -3.40 19.08 14.59
N ASN A 201 -4.09 18.68 13.52
CA ASN A 201 -5.54 18.57 13.46
C ASN A 201 -6.08 17.15 13.74
N VAL A 202 -5.20 16.14 13.84
CA VAL A 202 -5.65 14.78 14.18
C VAL A 202 -5.70 14.65 15.70
N THR A 203 -6.90 14.56 16.26
CA THR A 203 -7.09 14.22 17.67
C THR A 203 -6.82 12.73 17.89
N ILE A 204 -5.53 12.39 18.02
CA ILE A 204 -5.01 11.01 18.19
C ILE A 204 -5.81 10.18 19.21
N ARG A 205 -6.30 10.85 20.27
CA ARG A 205 -7.09 10.22 21.34
C ARG A 205 -8.45 9.74 20.86
N THR A 206 -9.15 10.59 20.13
CA THR A 206 -10.57 10.40 19.78
C THR A 206 -10.76 9.79 18.40
N ASP A 207 -9.72 9.71 17.56
CA ASP A 207 -9.84 9.03 16.27
C ASP A 207 -10.10 7.52 16.50
N ALA A 208 -11.34 7.11 16.22
CA ALA A 208 -11.81 5.72 16.36
C ALA A 208 -11.14 4.79 15.36
N ARG A 209 -10.56 5.33 14.28
CA ARG A 209 -9.85 4.55 13.28
C ARG A 209 -8.45 4.20 13.72
N LEU A 210 -7.96 4.65 14.88
CA LEU A 210 -6.69 4.25 15.48
C LEU A 210 -6.92 3.18 16.56
N SER A 211 -6.18 2.08 16.48
CA SER A 211 -6.24 1.02 17.50
C SER A 211 -5.56 1.46 18.80
N ALA A 212 -5.77 0.73 19.89
CA ALA A 212 -5.05 0.99 21.14
C ALA A 212 -3.53 0.94 20.95
N LEU A 213 -3.05 -0.01 20.15
CA LEU A 213 -1.63 -0.13 19.81
C LEU A 213 -1.12 1.05 18.97
N ASP A 214 -1.92 1.54 18.02
CA ASP A 214 -1.57 2.73 17.23
C ASP A 214 -1.42 3.97 18.12
N LYS A 215 -2.35 4.16 19.05
CA LYS A 215 -2.32 5.27 20.01
C LYS A 215 -1.09 5.17 20.92
N LEU A 216 -0.75 3.97 21.37
CA LEU A 216 0.46 3.73 22.16
C LEU A 216 1.74 4.04 21.36
N ARG A 217 1.84 3.56 20.12
CA ARG A 217 2.99 3.85 19.24
C ARG A 217 3.14 5.34 18.96
N LEU A 218 2.04 6.04 18.68
CA LEU A 218 2.04 7.50 18.53
C LEU A 218 2.49 8.19 19.82
N HIS A 219 2.07 7.70 20.99
CA HIS A 219 2.49 8.25 22.26
C HIS A 219 4.01 8.08 22.50
N VAL A 220 4.55 6.89 22.25
CA VAL A 220 6.00 6.64 22.30
C VAL A 220 6.75 7.50 21.29
N GLY A 221 6.21 7.64 20.07
CA GLY A 221 6.75 8.51 19.03
C GLY A 221 6.87 9.97 19.48
N VAL A 222 5.83 10.53 20.14
CA VAL A 222 5.89 11.88 20.73
C VAL A 222 6.99 12.00 21.76
N PHE A 223 7.10 11.03 22.68
CA PHE A 223 8.15 11.04 23.71
C PHE A 223 9.54 11.05 23.08
N ASN A 224 9.79 10.16 22.12
CA ASN A 224 11.08 10.01 21.45
C ASN A 224 11.43 11.26 20.62
N LEU A 225 10.46 11.89 19.96
CA LEU A 225 10.65 13.14 19.23
C LEU A 225 11.04 14.30 20.16
N LEU A 226 10.36 14.47 21.30
CA LEU A 226 10.68 15.52 22.28
C LEU A 226 12.09 15.33 22.87
N ARG A 227 12.44 14.09 23.20
CA ARG A 227 13.79 13.75 23.70
C ARG A 227 14.86 14.08 22.66
N TYR A 228 14.62 13.77 21.39
CA TYR A 228 15.55 14.07 20.31
C TYR A 228 15.77 15.57 20.11
N GLN A 229 14.73 16.38 20.30
CA GLN A 229 14.80 17.85 20.23
C GLN A 229 15.55 18.48 21.42
N GLY A 230 16.07 17.70 22.37
CA GLY A 230 16.73 18.21 23.57
C GLY A 230 15.77 18.93 24.52
N VAL A 231 14.45 18.80 24.31
CA VAL A 231 13.44 19.35 25.21
C VAL A 231 13.40 18.45 26.44
N GLY A 232 13.98 18.94 27.54
CA GLY A 232 14.02 18.25 28.83
C GLY A 232 12.62 17.74 29.20
N CYS A 233 12.44 16.42 29.13
CA CYS A 233 11.14 15.76 29.26
C CYS A 233 10.82 15.56 30.74
N THR A 234 10.57 16.64 31.49
CA THR A 234 10.32 16.53 32.93
C THR A 234 8.83 16.61 33.28
N CYS A 235 7.99 17.33 32.51
CA CYS A 235 6.53 17.42 32.78
C CYS A 235 5.65 17.65 31.52
N ALA A 236 6.19 18.12 30.40
CA ALA A 236 5.41 18.54 29.24
C ALA A 236 4.79 17.37 28.44
N SER A 237 5.42 16.19 28.47
CA SER A 237 4.87 14.96 27.88
C SER A 237 3.54 14.55 28.53
N ALA A 238 3.37 14.83 29.83
CA ALA A 238 2.14 14.57 30.60
C ALA A 238 0.96 15.48 30.21
N GLN A 239 1.22 16.68 29.66
CA GLN A 239 0.17 17.63 29.25
C GLN A 239 -0.34 17.37 27.83
N VAL A 240 0.54 16.93 26.92
CA VAL A 240 0.16 16.34 25.63
C VAL A 240 -0.68 15.07 25.86
N LEU A 241 -0.34 14.33 26.91
CA LEU A 241 -1.07 13.20 27.51
C LEU A 241 -2.39 13.57 28.22
N GLN A 242 -2.84 14.81 28.24
CA GLN A 242 -4.16 15.14 28.79
C GLN A 242 -5.06 15.78 27.74
N THR A 243 -4.50 16.70 26.95
CA THR A 243 -5.29 17.51 26.02
C THR A 243 -5.42 16.90 24.63
N GLY A 244 -4.57 15.94 24.26
CA GLY A 244 -4.49 15.44 22.88
C GLY A 244 -3.93 16.48 21.89
N HIS A 245 -3.44 17.61 22.39
CA HIS A 245 -2.78 18.64 21.63
C HIS A 245 -1.33 18.76 22.08
N LEU A 246 -0.41 18.91 21.13
CA LEU A 246 0.97 19.34 21.40
C LEU A 246 0.91 20.80 21.88
N CYS A 247 0.67 21.02 23.18
CA CYS A 247 0.67 22.35 23.77
C CYS A 247 2.08 22.68 24.27
N GLY A 248 2.80 23.47 23.48
CA GLY A 248 4.12 23.99 23.78
C GLY A 248 4.62 24.78 22.58
N ARG A 249 5.26 25.94 22.83
CA ARG A 249 5.84 26.85 21.83
C ARG A 249 6.26 26.08 20.58
N THR A 250 5.48 26.26 19.52
CA THR A 250 5.75 25.66 18.23
C THR A 250 7.06 26.25 17.72
N VAL A 251 8.10 25.43 17.67
CA VAL A 251 9.11 25.57 16.64
C VAL A 251 8.35 25.61 15.32
N ASP A 252 8.61 26.63 14.52
CA ASP A 252 7.93 26.85 13.25
C ASP A 252 8.15 25.61 12.36
N PRO A 253 7.11 24.98 11.79
CA PRO A 253 7.29 23.87 10.85
C PRO A 253 8.21 24.22 9.67
N ASP A 254 8.39 25.51 9.37
CA ASP A 254 9.27 26.05 8.34
C ASP A 254 10.74 26.19 8.78
N GLU A 255 11.04 26.21 10.09
CA GLU A 255 12.42 25.99 10.60
C GLU A 255 12.87 24.54 10.39
N TRP A 256 11.94 23.65 10.07
CA TRP A 256 12.15 22.28 9.59
C TRP A 256 12.18 22.20 8.05
N SER A 257 12.71 23.22 7.38
CA SER A 257 12.98 23.21 5.94
C SER A 257 14.02 22.14 5.58
N PRO A 258 13.66 21.06 4.84
CA PRO A 258 14.63 20.16 4.23
C PRO A 258 15.05 20.74 2.87
N THR A 259 15.53 21.99 2.84
CA THR A 259 16.24 22.52 1.67
C THR A 259 17.67 22.00 1.60
N SER A 260 18.20 21.42 2.69
CA SER A 260 19.31 20.50 2.59
C SER A 260 18.76 19.11 2.27
N SER A 261 19.13 18.61 1.09
CA SER A 261 18.86 17.28 0.59
C SER A 261 19.57 16.20 1.42
N VAL A 262 19.36 16.15 2.73
CA VAL A 262 19.81 15.05 3.58
C VAL A 262 18.73 13.98 3.52
N PRO A 263 18.95 12.88 2.81
CA PRO A 263 17.98 11.80 2.79
C PRO A 263 17.79 11.30 4.22
N LEU A 264 16.55 11.04 4.62
CA LEU A 264 16.14 10.29 5.84
C LEU A 264 16.86 8.93 6.01
N LYS A 265 17.73 8.55 5.07
CA LYS A 265 18.56 7.35 5.05
C LYS A 265 19.84 7.45 5.90
N GLU A 266 20.33 8.63 6.25
CA GLU A 266 21.62 8.72 6.95
C GLU A 266 21.55 9.70 8.12
N SER A 267 21.82 9.19 9.34
CA SER A 267 21.98 9.89 10.62
C SER A 267 20.72 10.30 11.42
N TYR A 268 19.95 9.31 11.91
CA TYR A 268 19.23 9.41 13.20
C TYR A 268 19.94 8.57 14.27
N GLY A 269 21.27 8.65 14.39
CA GLY A 269 22.02 7.70 15.24
C GLY A 269 21.69 6.23 14.88
N ALA A 270 21.91 5.30 15.81
CA ALA A 270 21.67 3.87 15.59
C ALA A 270 20.18 3.47 15.47
N TRP A 271 19.24 4.41 15.41
CA TRP A 271 17.80 4.14 15.48
C TRP A 271 17.14 4.36 14.13
N SER A 272 16.39 3.36 13.66
CA SER A 272 15.51 3.52 12.50
C SER A 272 14.28 4.37 12.87
N LEU A 273 13.60 4.92 11.86
CA LEU A 273 12.32 5.62 12.07
C LEU A 273 11.30 4.71 12.77
N TRP A 274 11.34 3.40 12.52
CA TRP A 274 10.48 2.43 13.18
C TRP A 274 10.79 2.26 14.67
N ASP A 275 12.08 2.28 15.05
CA ASP A 275 12.50 2.19 16.45
C ASP A 275 11.93 3.36 17.28
N MET A 276 11.73 4.53 16.66
CA MET A 276 11.10 5.68 17.33
C MET A 276 9.66 5.43 17.79
N PHE A 277 8.95 4.50 17.15
CA PHE A 277 7.55 4.19 17.48
C PHE A 277 7.39 2.88 18.24
N THR A 278 8.42 2.02 18.27
CA THR A 278 8.33 0.68 18.86
C THR A 278 9.21 0.48 20.09
N ARG A 279 10.26 1.27 20.28
CA ARG A 279 11.12 1.18 21.47
C ARG A 279 10.67 2.18 22.53
N SER A 280 10.27 1.63 23.67
CA SER A 280 10.13 2.41 24.89
C SER A 280 11.47 3.03 25.27
N PRO A 281 11.49 4.26 25.81
CA PRO A 281 12.69 4.86 26.37
C PRO A 281 13.33 4.06 27.51
N MET A 282 12.60 3.10 28.10
CA MET A 282 13.11 2.14 29.09
C MET A 282 13.67 0.84 28.48
N GLY A 283 13.80 0.75 27.14
CA GLY A 283 14.35 -0.41 26.45
C GLY A 283 13.35 -1.55 26.21
N LEU A 284 12.08 -1.38 26.60
CA LEU A 284 11.00 -2.33 26.28
C LEU A 284 10.60 -2.20 24.81
N VAL A 285 10.56 -3.33 24.09
CA VAL A 285 10.05 -3.38 22.73
C VAL A 285 8.54 -3.63 22.78
N LEU A 286 7.76 -2.78 22.12
CA LEU A 286 6.31 -2.94 22.00
C LEU A 286 5.97 -4.05 20.99
N THR A 287 6.17 -5.32 21.37
CA THR A 287 5.86 -6.48 20.51
C THR A 287 4.57 -7.20 20.88
N ASP A 288 4.06 -7.06 22.11
CA ASP A 288 2.88 -7.82 22.57
C ASP A 288 1.84 -6.94 23.28
N GLN A 289 0.55 -7.16 22.97
CA GLN A 289 -0.57 -6.29 23.36
C GLN A 289 -1.11 -6.57 24.77
N SER A 290 -0.87 -7.75 25.34
CA SER A 290 -1.56 -8.22 26.55
C SER A 290 -0.95 -7.67 27.84
N GLU A 291 0.37 -7.67 27.97
CA GLU A 291 1.05 -7.30 29.22
C GLU A 291 1.21 -5.79 29.38
N LEU A 292 1.51 -5.09 28.29
CA LEU A 292 1.87 -3.66 28.35
C LEU A 292 0.65 -2.73 28.47
N ALA A 293 -0.51 -3.17 27.97
CA ALA A 293 -1.78 -2.48 28.22
C ALA A 293 -2.19 -2.55 29.69
N ALA A 294 -1.96 -3.69 30.36
CA ALA A 294 -2.22 -3.84 31.78
C ALA A 294 -1.29 -2.95 32.61
N GLU A 295 0.02 -2.94 32.31
CA GLU A 295 1.00 -2.12 33.04
C GLU A 295 0.80 -0.61 32.84
N LEU A 296 0.44 -0.15 31.64
CA LEU A 296 0.20 1.27 31.37
C LEU A 296 -1.13 1.77 31.98
N VAL A 297 -2.18 0.93 31.97
CA VAL A 297 -3.43 1.25 32.68
C VAL A 297 -3.18 1.29 34.18
N GLU A 298 -2.40 0.37 34.72
CA GLU A 298 -2.04 0.35 36.13
C GLU A 298 -1.15 1.54 36.53
N GLY A 299 -0.21 1.94 35.69
CA GLY A 299 0.63 3.13 35.87
C GLY A 299 -0.16 4.44 35.84
N CYS A 300 -1.10 4.58 34.88
CA CYS A 300 -1.99 5.75 34.80
C CYS A 300 -2.95 5.84 35.99
N ASN A 301 -3.48 4.71 36.47
CA ASN A 301 -4.36 4.67 37.64
C ASN A 301 -3.59 4.98 38.95
N LYS A 302 -2.32 4.59 39.06
CA LYS A 302 -1.46 4.94 40.21
C LYS A 302 -1.07 6.43 40.23
N ALA A 303 -1.00 7.08 39.06
CA ALA A 303 -0.66 8.50 38.95
C ALA A 303 -1.83 9.45 39.30
N ASN A 304 -3.05 8.95 39.53
CA ASN A 304 -4.21 9.75 39.86
C ASN A 304 -4.91 9.28 41.15
N PRO A 305 -4.31 9.48 42.34
CA PRO A 305 -4.89 9.04 43.61
C PRO A 305 -6.09 9.89 44.09
N ALA A 306 -6.56 10.86 43.30
CA ALA A 306 -7.43 11.93 43.78
C ALA A 306 -8.95 11.64 43.77
N GLU A 307 -9.41 10.44 43.41
CA GLU A 307 -10.85 10.16 43.26
C GLU A 307 -11.38 9.00 44.12
N LYS A 308 -10.78 8.78 45.29
CA LYS A 308 -11.45 8.08 46.40
C LYS A 308 -11.86 9.08 47.47
N ALA A 309 -12.84 9.92 47.16
CA ALA A 309 -13.58 10.64 48.19
C ALA A 309 -14.55 9.65 48.85
N GLU A 310 -14.29 9.32 50.12
CA GLU A 310 -15.24 8.59 50.95
C GLU A 310 -16.53 9.41 51.10
N PRO A 311 -17.72 8.79 51.06
CA PRO A 311 -18.95 9.49 51.37
C PRO A 311 -18.98 9.79 52.87
N SER A 312 -18.91 11.07 53.21
CA SER A 312 -19.13 11.55 54.58
C SER A 312 -20.57 11.23 55.02
N VAL A 313 -20.68 10.50 56.12
CA VAL A 313 -21.90 10.17 56.88
C VAL A 313 -22.43 11.40 57.61
#